data_AF-A0A8I1SNJ2-F1
#
_entry.id   AF-A0A8I1SNJ2-F1
#
_cell.length_a   1.000
_cell.length_b   1.000
_cell.length_c   1.000
_cell.angle_alpha   90.00
_cell.angle_beta   90.00
_cell.angle_gamma   90.00
#
_symmetry.space_group_name_H-M   'P 1'
#
loop_
_entity.id
_entity.type
_entity.pdbx_description
1 polymer ?
#
loop_
_entity_poly.entity_id
_entity_poly.type
_entity_poly.pdbx_seq_one_letter_code
_entity_poly.pdbx_strand_id
1 'polypeptide(L)'
;MSDEQSNETKPVEQKPSEVAVEELPNTRAVQDEFTREMIKSTKETEKGYYTLESKTGVYEMLFPTGGEIDGIGYTRKGESSEAFLAGILYNDKTEAQLSVKYTNVLSNDETGIGYAKELLTNSIGEDMKFEQIDGKGKVTYVAPFKRKETGSYGYGAYVHPDEGWGGVEIIYSTRCTDKTKPCDPQEETFKERAYKLISSVEFLKKKESEQ
;
A
#
# COMPACT_ATOMS: atom_id res chain seq x y z
N MET A 1 25.89 -29.70 21.88
CA MET A 1 25.89 -30.23 20.51
C MET A 1 24.53 -30.86 20.32
N SER A 2 23.55 -30.03 19.97
CA SER A 2 23.01 -29.81 18.61
C SER A 2 21.62 -30.47 18.65
N ASP A 3 20.50 -29.81 18.40
CA ASP A 3 20.17 -29.12 17.17
C ASP A 3 19.15 -27.99 17.45
N GLU A 4 19.50 -26.76 17.07
CA GLU A 4 18.50 -25.74 16.74
C GLU A 4 17.83 -26.20 15.44
N GLN A 5 16.61 -26.75 15.54
CA GLN A 5 15.73 -26.86 14.38
C GLN A 5 15.35 -25.45 13.95
N SER A 6 16.08 -24.91 12.97
CA SER A 6 15.59 -23.82 12.15
C SER A 6 14.34 -24.32 11.43
N ASN A 7 13.17 -24.03 11.99
CA ASN A 7 11.89 -24.19 11.31
C ASN A 7 11.79 -23.07 10.26
N GLU A 8 12.57 -23.19 9.18
CA GLU A 8 12.32 -22.42 7.96
C GLU A 8 11.12 -23.07 7.27
N THR A 9 9.93 -22.58 7.60
CA THR A 9 8.71 -23.06 6.95
C THR A 9 8.70 -22.62 5.50
N LYS A 10 8.62 -23.60 4.59
CA LYS A 10 8.71 -23.34 3.15
C LYS A 10 7.44 -22.65 2.66
N PRO A 11 7.55 -21.56 1.87
CA PRO A 11 6.37 -20.90 1.30
C PRO A 11 5.58 -21.87 0.41
N VAL A 12 4.29 -21.99 0.67
CA VAL A 12 3.34 -22.76 -0.14
C VAL A 12 2.54 -21.78 -1.01
N GLU A 13 2.26 -22.12 -2.27
CA GLU A 13 1.38 -21.32 -3.14
C GLU A 13 -0.10 -21.47 -2.73
N GLN A 14 -0.41 -21.08 -1.50
CA GLN A 14 -1.72 -21.12 -0.85
C GLN A 14 -1.99 -19.77 -0.19
N LYS A 15 -3.27 -19.43 -0.01
CA LYS A 15 -3.65 -18.23 0.72
C LYS A 15 -3.23 -18.37 2.19
N PRO A 16 -2.56 -17.38 2.80
CA PRO A 16 -2.15 -17.46 4.20
C PRO A 16 -3.29 -17.71 5.19
N SER A 17 -4.51 -17.27 4.88
CA SER A 17 -5.70 -17.52 5.70
C SER A 17 -6.17 -18.99 5.70
N GLU A 18 -5.64 -19.83 4.81
CA GLU A 18 -6.00 -21.25 4.66
C GLU A 18 -4.91 -22.20 5.21
N VAL A 19 -3.79 -21.64 5.67
CA VAL A 19 -2.62 -22.38 6.15
C VAL A 19 -2.54 -22.26 7.68
N ALA A 20 -2.09 -23.31 8.35
CA ALA A 20 -1.88 -23.28 9.80
C ALA A 20 -0.84 -22.20 10.17
N VAL A 21 -1.03 -21.51 11.30
CA VAL A 21 -0.19 -20.36 11.67
C VAL A 21 1.27 -20.75 11.85
N GLU A 22 1.51 -21.95 12.36
CA GLU A 22 2.83 -22.55 12.56
C GLU A 22 3.56 -22.83 11.24
N GLU A 23 2.79 -22.94 10.14
CA GLU A 23 3.30 -23.15 8.79
C GLU A 23 3.52 -21.85 8.00
N LEU A 24 3.06 -20.72 8.53
CA LEU A 24 3.21 -19.43 7.87
C LEU A 24 4.65 -18.91 7.98
N PRO A 25 5.14 -18.19 6.95
CA PRO A 25 6.39 -17.44 7.07
C PRO A 25 6.39 -16.55 8.31
N ASN A 26 7.53 -16.44 8.97
CA ASN A 26 7.68 -15.58 10.15
C ASN A 26 7.87 -14.11 9.73
N THR A 27 6.86 -13.54 9.07
CA THR A 27 6.81 -12.13 8.69
C THR A 27 5.59 -11.48 9.32
N ARG A 28 5.69 -10.21 9.65
CA ARG A 28 4.62 -9.47 10.33
C ARG A 28 3.29 -9.52 9.55
N ALA A 29 3.36 -9.38 8.22
CA ALA A 29 2.18 -9.30 7.37
C ALA A 29 1.32 -10.56 7.34
N VAL A 30 1.92 -11.75 7.41
CA VAL A 30 1.17 -13.01 7.38
C VAL A 30 0.88 -13.57 8.77
N GLN A 31 1.62 -13.12 9.80
CA GLN A 31 1.35 -13.48 11.19
C GLN A 31 0.17 -12.71 11.78
N ASP A 32 -0.08 -11.50 11.29
CA ASP A 32 -1.29 -10.75 11.64
C ASP A 32 -2.54 -11.35 10.97
N GLU A 33 -3.57 -11.62 11.76
CA GLU A 33 -4.77 -12.32 11.32
C GLU A 33 -5.57 -11.53 10.29
N PHE A 34 -5.70 -10.21 10.46
CA PHE A 34 -6.46 -9.39 9.52
C PHE A 34 -5.70 -9.20 8.21
N THR A 35 -4.41 -8.88 8.31
CA THR A 35 -3.55 -8.60 7.17
C THR A 35 -3.43 -9.82 6.27
N ARG A 36 -3.23 -11.02 6.85
CA ARG A 36 -3.02 -12.25 6.08
C ARG A 36 -4.23 -12.65 5.23
N GLU A 37 -5.45 -12.25 5.61
CA GLU A 37 -6.66 -12.45 4.79
C GLU A 37 -6.62 -11.70 3.46
N MET A 38 -5.87 -10.59 3.41
CA MET A 38 -5.70 -9.78 2.22
C MET A 38 -4.46 -10.18 1.42
N ILE A 39 -3.61 -11.07 1.93
CA ILE A 39 -2.43 -11.53 1.22
C ILE A 39 -2.79 -12.69 0.28
N LYS A 40 -2.38 -12.59 -0.98
CA LYS A 40 -2.73 -13.53 -2.04
C LYS A 40 -2.08 -14.91 -1.89
N SER A 41 -0.87 -14.97 -1.35
CA SER A 41 -0.06 -16.18 -1.26
C SER A 41 0.95 -16.09 -0.10
N THR A 42 1.29 -17.20 0.53
CA THR A 42 2.39 -17.23 1.54
C THR A 42 3.77 -17.03 0.92
N LYS A 43 3.89 -17.12 -0.41
CA LYS A 43 5.12 -16.85 -1.15
C LYS A 43 5.21 -15.37 -1.50
N GLU A 44 6.37 -14.78 -1.19
CA GLU A 44 6.69 -13.42 -1.63
C GLU A 44 6.62 -13.33 -3.15
N THR A 45 5.91 -12.31 -3.65
CA THR A 45 5.81 -12.01 -5.08
C THR A 45 7.15 -11.49 -5.59
N GLU A 46 7.81 -10.68 -4.77
CA GLU A 46 9.20 -10.29 -4.92
C GLU A 46 9.84 -10.16 -3.54
N LYS A 47 11.17 -10.18 -3.47
CA LYS A 47 11.88 -10.15 -2.19
C LYS A 47 11.44 -8.97 -1.32
N GLY A 48 10.90 -9.27 -0.14
CA GLY A 48 10.41 -8.30 0.85
C GLY A 48 8.97 -7.85 0.65
N TYR A 49 8.24 -8.38 -0.34
CA TYR A 49 6.86 -7.99 -0.63
C TYR A 49 5.97 -9.17 -1.01
N TYR A 50 4.76 -9.15 -0.46
CA TYR A 50 3.64 -9.98 -0.91
C TYR A 50 2.77 -9.21 -1.91
N THR A 51 1.89 -9.92 -2.60
CA THR A 51 0.73 -9.29 -3.26
C THR A 51 -0.42 -9.22 -2.27
N LEU A 52 -0.94 -8.01 -2.06
CA LEU A 52 -2.19 -7.76 -1.35
C LEU A 52 -3.33 -7.66 -2.37
N GLU A 53 -4.38 -8.45 -2.16
CA GLU A 53 -5.66 -8.37 -2.84
C GLU A 53 -6.61 -7.48 -2.02
N SER A 54 -7.10 -6.41 -2.63
CA SER A 54 -8.14 -5.57 -2.03
C SER A 54 -9.37 -6.44 -1.68
N LYS A 55 -10.02 -6.23 -0.53
CA LYS A 55 -11.23 -7.02 -0.25
C LYS A 55 -12.37 -6.60 -1.18
N THR A 56 -12.30 -5.41 -1.79
CA THR A 56 -13.20 -5.00 -2.89
C THR A 56 -13.05 -5.86 -4.14
N GLY A 57 -11.89 -6.51 -4.33
CA GLY A 57 -11.58 -7.32 -5.51
C GLY A 57 -11.32 -6.48 -6.77
N VAL A 58 -11.11 -5.16 -6.63
CA VAL A 58 -10.95 -4.24 -7.77
C VAL A 58 -9.48 -3.93 -8.07
N TYR A 59 -8.61 -4.04 -7.07
CA TYR A 59 -7.18 -3.82 -7.26
C TYR A 59 -6.31 -4.77 -6.45
N GLU A 60 -5.07 -4.91 -6.89
CA GLU A 60 -3.96 -5.53 -6.17
C GLU A 60 -2.82 -4.53 -6.03
N MET A 61 -1.97 -4.72 -5.02
CA MET A 61 -0.73 -3.96 -4.89
C MET A 61 0.33 -4.77 -4.14
N LEU A 62 1.59 -4.39 -4.27
CA LEU A 62 2.64 -4.91 -3.40
C LEU A 62 2.41 -4.44 -1.97
N PHE A 63 2.65 -5.33 -1.02
CA PHE A 63 2.56 -5.05 0.41
C PHE A 63 3.80 -5.58 1.12
N PRO A 64 4.51 -4.75 1.93
CA PRO A 64 5.75 -5.16 2.56
C PRO A 64 5.54 -6.32 3.52
N THR A 65 6.50 -7.25 3.59
CA THR A 65 6.46 -8.39 4.54
C THR A 65 6.42 -7.95 6.01
N GLY A 66 6.96 -6.76 6.30
CA GLY A 66 6.91 -6.11 7.61
C GLY A 66 5.69 -5.22 7.85
N GLY A 67 4.69 -5.23 6.96
CA GLY A 67 3.46 -4.47 7.08
C GLY A 67 2.44 -5.14 8.00
N GLU A 68 1.61 -4.36 8.66
CA GLU A 68 0.46 -4.81 9.45
C GLU A 68 -0.66 -3.79 9.27
N ILE A 69 -1.83 -4.26 8.84
CA ILE A 69 -3.03 -3.45 8.64
C ILE A 69 -3.77 -3.34 9.97
N ASP A 70 -4.17 -2.12 10.34
CA ASP A 70 -5.09 -1.88 11.43
C ASP A 70 -6.49 -2.38 11.04
N GLY A 71 -6.81 -3.60 11.46
CA GLY A 71 -8.10 -4.23 11.22
C GLY A 71 -9.28 -3.50 11.89
N ILE A 72 -9.04 -2.71 12.95
CA ILE A 72 -10.08 -1.91 13.61
C ILE A 72 -10.38 -0.66 12.77
N GLY A 73 -9.34 -0.02 12.23
CA GLY A 73 -9.43 1.14 11.35
C GLY A 73 -9.87 0.83 9.91
N TYR A 74 -9.95 -0.46 9.54
CA TYR A 74 -10.37 -0.89 8.22
C TYR A 74 -11.84 -0.55 7.95
N THR A 75 -12.13 0.03 6.79
CA THR A 75 -13.50 0.32 6.35
C THR A 75 -13.72 -0.14 4.92
N ARG A 76 -14.93 -0.62 4.63
CA ARG A 76 -15.34 -1.03 3.28
C ARG A 76 -16.84 -0.84 3.08
N LYS A 77 -17.22 -0.40 1.88
CA LYS A 77 -18.62 -0.31 1.45
C LYS A 77 -18.80 -1.09 0.13
N GLY A 78 -19.11 -2.38 0.25
CA GLY A 78 -19.27 -3.27 -0.89
C GLY A 78 -18.05 -3.22 -1.81
N GLU A 79 -18.27 -2.99 -3.10
CA GLU A 79 -17.20 -2.77 -4.09
C GLU A 79 -16.93 -1.28 -4.34
N SER A 80 -17.62 -0.37 -3.65
CA SER A 80 -17.58 1.06 -3.96
C SER A 80 -16.44 1.82 -3.28
N SER A 81 -16.02 1.38 -2.10
CA SER A 81 -14.93 2.00 -1.36
C SER A 81 -14.28 1.05 -0.37
N GLU A 82 -13.01 1.27 -0.11
CA GLU A 82 -12.20 0.56 0.88
C GLU A 82 -11.14 1.51 1.41
N ALA A 83 -10.87 1.50 2.71
CA ALA A 83 -9.78 2.28 3.28
C ALA A 83 -9.14 1.55 4.45
N PHE A 84 -7.82 1.65 4.55
CA PHE A 84 -7.06 1.07 5.64
C PHE A 84 -5.78 1.83 5.92
N LEU A 85 -5.28 1.63 7.14
CA LEU A 85 -3.99 2.11 7.60
C LEU A 85 -3.10 0.91 7.90
N ALA A 86 -1.84 0.99 7.51
CA ALA A 86 -0.85 -0.02 7.83
C ALA A 86 0.42 0.60 8.43
N GLY A 87 0.95 -0.05 9.47
CA GLY A 87 2.29 0.21 9.97
C GLY A 87 3.28 -0.74 9.30
N ILE A 88 4.42 -0.22 8.84
CA ILE A 88 5.45 -0.98 8.15
C ILE A 88 6.74 -0.90 8.94
N LEU A 89 7.37 -2.04 9.22
CA LEU A 89 8.70 -2.15 9.80
C LEU A 89 9.63 -2.87 8.82
N TYR A 90 10.61 -2.15 8.28
CA TYR A 90 11.60 -2.72 7.36
C TYR A 90 12.76 -3.39 8.12
N ASN A 91 13.52 -4.24 7.43
CA ASN A 91 14.66 -4.98 7.99
C ASN A 91 15.79 -4.08 8.53
N ASP A 92 15.93 -2.87 7.98
CA ASP A 92 16.86 -1.85 8.46
C ASP A 92 16.34 -1.07 9.69
N LYS A 93 15.23 -1.54 10.27
CA LYS A 93 14.52 -0.93 11.42
C LYS A 93 13.91 0.43 11.14
N THR A 94 13.77 0.80 9.87
CA THR A 94 12.99 1.99 9.50
C THR A 94 11.51 1.67 9.57
N GLU A 95 10.75 2.63 10.07
CA GLU A 95 9.30 2.55 10.17
C GLU A 95 8.64 3.46 9.15
N ALA A 96 7.54 3.01 8.60
CA ALA A 96 6.68 3.82 7.74
C ALA A 96 5.22 3.54 8.03
N GLN A 97 4.37 4.43 7.55
CA GLN A 97 2.92 4.31 7.58
C GLN A 97 2.41 4.38 6.15
N LEU A 98 1.48 3.49 5.84
CA LEU A 98 0.80 3.42 4.56
C LEU A 98 -0.70 3.60 4.82
N SER A 99 -1.29 4.67 4.30
CA SER A 99 -2.74 4.85 4.21
C SER A 99 -3.17 4.58 2.78
N VAL A 100 -4.17 3.74 2.59
CA VAL A 100 -4.75 3.43 1.29
C VAL A 100 -6.24 3.68 1.34
N LYS A 101 -6.77 4.38 0.34
CA LYS A 101 -8.21 4.62 0.18
C LYS A 101 -8.60 4.47 -1.28
N TYR A 102 -9.44 3.48 -1.55
CA TYR A 102 -10.08 3.26 -2.83
C TYR A 102 -11.50 3.84 -2.84
N THR A 103 -11.88 4.42 -3.97
CA THR A 103 -13.26 4.82 -4.27
C THR A 103 -13.57 4.64 -5.74
N ASN A 104 -14.81 4.33 -6.10
CA ASN A 104 -15.27 4.24 -7.48
C ASN A 104 -16.21 5.38 -7.91
N VAL A 105 -16.35 6.42 -7.09
CA VAL A 105 -17.33 7.49 -7.29
C VAL A 105 -16.79 8.72 -8.05
N LEU A 106 -15.48 8.77 -8.28
CA LEU A 106 -14.84 9.87 -9.01
C LEU A 106 -14.66 9.46 -10.48
N SER A 107 -15.07 10.33 -11.40
CA SER A 107 -14.74 10.18 -12.82
C SER A 107 -13.23 10.34 -13.01
N ASN A 108 -12.65 9.62 -13.96
CA ASN A 108 -11.24 9.79 -14.34
C ASN A 108 -11.09 10.82 -15.47
N ASP A 109 -11.95 11.84 -15.50
CA ASP A 109 -11.81 13.03 -16.34
C ASP A 109 -11.06 14.13 -15.59
N GLU A 110 -10.75 15.24 -16.27
CA GLU A 110 -9.99 16.36 -15.69
C GLU A 110 -10.60 16.89 -14.39
N THR A 111 -11.93 16.94 -14.31
CA THR A 111 -12.66 17.44 -13.14
C THR A 111 -12.52 16.48 -11.96
N GLY A 112 -12.78 15.18 -12.16
CA GLY A 112 -12.67 14.18 -11.11
C GLY A 112 -11.23 13.96 -10.64
N ILE A 113 -10.25 14.03 -11.55
CA ILE A 113 -8.82 14.03 -11.21
C ILE A 113 -8.47 15.27 -10.38
N GLY A 114 -9.01 16.44 -10.73
CA GLY A 114 -8.86 17.67 -9.95
C GLY A 114 -9.35 17.50 -8.51
N TYR A 115 -10.56 16.96 -8.34
CA TYR A 115 -11.12 16.68 -7.01
C TYR A 115 -10.31 15.65 -6.22
N ALA A 116 -9.82 14.58 -6.86
CA ALA A 116 -8.98 13.59 -6.17
C ALA A 116 -7.69 14.21 -5.62
N LYS A 117 -7.02 15.06 -6.42
CA LYS A 117 -5.82 15.79 -5.99
C LYS A 117 -6.12 16.77 -4.86
N GLU A 118 -7.24 17.47 -4.92
CA GLU A 118 -7.66 18.40 -3.86
C GLU A 118 -7.96 17.66 -2.55
N LEU A 119 -8.73 16.56 -2.61
CA LEU A 119 -9.04 15.74 -1.45
C LEU A 119 -7.77 15.18 -0.79
N LEU A 120 -6.83 14.68 -1.59
CA LEU A 120 -5.55 14.19 -1.11
C LEU A 120 -4.71 15.31 -0.48
N THR A 121 -4.69 16.50 -1.09
CA THR A 121 -4.02 17.69 -0.56
C THR A 121 -4.60 18.12 0.78
N ASN A 122 -5.93 18.17 0.88
CA ASN A 122 -6.62 18.50 2.12
C ASN A 122 -6.39 17.44 3.21
N SER A 123 -6.34 16.15 2.84
CA SER A 123 -6.02 15.07 3.77
C SER A 123 -4.57 15.14 4.26
N ILE A 124 -3.66 15.66 3.45
CA ILE A 124 -2.25 15.83 3.82
C ILE A 124 -2.03 17.12 4.61
N GLY A 125 -2.78 18.17 4.32
CA GLY A 125 -2.66 19.48 4.97
C GLY A 125 -1.45 20.28 4.53
N GLU A 126 -0.85 19.95 3.39
CA GLU A 126 0.30 20.65 2.80
C GLU A 126 0.07 20.81 1.30
N ASP A 127 0.45 21.96 0.74
CA ASP A 127 0.40 22.18 -0.70
C ASP A 127 1.35 21.22 -1.43
N MET A 128 0.82 20.53 -2.44
CA MET A 128 1.55 19.49 -3.17
C MET A 128 1.64 19.80 -4.67
N LYS A 129 2.81 19.50 -5.24
CA LYS A 129 3.03 19.55 -6.70
C LYS A 129 3.08 18.13 -7.23
N PHE A 130 2.02 17.74 -7.92
CA PHE A 130 1.90 16.42 -8.52
C PHE A 130 2.70 16.31 -9.81
N GLU A 131 3.51 15.27 -9.92
CA GLU A 131 4.02 14.76 -11.18
C GLU A 131 3.12 13.62 -11.68
N GLN A 132 2.98 13.50 -12.99
CA GLN A 132 2.24 12.42 -13.64
C GLN A 132 3.23 11.35 -14.10
N ILE A 133 2.87 10.09 -13.85
CA ILE A 133 3.59 8.90 -14.30
C ILE A 133 2.59 8.04 -15.05
N ASP A 134 2.77 7.92 -16.35
CA ASP A 134 1.95 7.07 -17.19
C ASP A 134 2.39 5.62 -17.06
N GLY A 135 1.46 4.76 -16.65
CA GLY A 135 1.62 3.32 -16.60
C GLY A 135 0.80 2.64 -17.68
N LYS A 136 1.07 1.36 -17.94
CA LYS A 136 0.25 0.57 -18.85
C LYS A 136 -1.11 0.28 -18.19
N GLY A 137 -2.20 0.90 -18.66
CA GLY A 137 -3.54 0.66 -18.13
C GLY A 137 -3.89 1.48 -16.88
N LYS A 138 -3.04 2.43 -16.48
CA LYS A 138 -3.24 3.30 -15.32
C LYS A 138 -2.46 4.60 -15.45
N VAL A 139 -2.98 5.65 -14.85
CA VAL A 139 -2.30 6.93 -14.65
C VAL A 139 -2.07 7.15 -13.16
N THR A 140 -0.85 7.58 -12.82
CA THR A 140 -0.46 7.89 -11.44
C THR A 140 -0.12 9.37 -11.33
N TYR A 141 -0.69 10.04 -10.34
CA TYR A 141 -0.24 11.34 -9.88
C TYR A 141 0.43 11.17 -8.53
N VAL A 142 1.68 11.62 -8.37
CA VAL A 142 2.42 11.51 -7.11
C VAL A 142 3.04 12.85 -6.73
N ALA A 143 3.09 13.17 -5.44
CA ALA A 143 3.70 14.38 -4.93
C ALA A 143 4.43 14.11 -3.60
N PRO A 144 5.67 14.60 -3.42
CA PRO A 144 6.31 14.60 -2.13
C PRO A 144 5.70 15.66 -1.20
N PHE A 145 5.70 15.41 0.10
CA PHE A 145 5.30 16.39 1.11
C PHE A 145 6.20 16.35 2.35
N LYS A 146 6.20 17.46 3.10
CA LYS A 146 6.84 17.59 4.42
C LYS A 146 5.92 18.40 5.34
N ARG A 147 5.46 17.79 6.42
CA ARG A 147 4.68 18.45 7.48
C ARG A 147 5.62 18.96 8.56
N LYS A 148 5.79 20.27 8.62
CA LYS A 148 6.71 20.90 9.59
C LYS A 148 6.24 20.71 11.03
N GLU A 149 4.93 20.75 11.27
CA GLU A 149 4.34 20.70 12.61
C GLU A 149 4.51 19.33 13.28
N THR A 150 4.31 18.25 12.53
CA THR A 150 4.41 16.87 13.03
C THR A 150 5.79 16.25 12.78
N GLY A 151 6.65 16.92 12.00
CA GLY A 151 7.93 16.38 11.54
C GLY A 151 7.78 15.15 10.63
N SER A 152 6.60 14.92 10.04
CA SER A 152 6.38 13.79 9.12
C SER A 152 6.63 14.20 7.68
N TYR A 153 7.15 13.30 6.86
CA TYR A 153 7.36 13.50 5.43
C TYR A 153 6.99 12.25 4.67
N GLY A 154 6.73 12.39 3.37
CA GLY A 154 6.22 11.28 2.59
C GLY A 154 5.85 11.63 1.16
N TYR A 155 5.04 10.75 0.58
CA TYR A 155 4.44 10.88 -0.73
C TYR A 155 2.93 10.69 -0.64
N GLY A 156 2.18 11.59 -1.27
CA GLY A 156 0.78 11.39 -1.61
C GLY A 156 0.67 10.96 -3.06
N ALA A 157 -0.15 9.97 -3.36
CA ALA A 157 -0.44 9.57 -4.74
C ALA A 157 -1.92 9.28 -4.97
N TYR A 158 -2.38 9.55 -6.20
CA TYR A 158 -3.65 9.10 -6.73
C TYR A 158 -3.39 8.26 -7.98
N VAL A 159 -3.78 7.00 -7.94
CA VAL A 159 -3.63 6.04 -9.04
C VAL A 159 -5.01 5.69 -9.56
N HIS A 160 -5.24 5.77 -10.87
CA HIS A 160 -6.54 5.44 -11.46
C HIS A 160 -6.36 4.69 -12.80
N PRO A 161 -7.33 3.89 -13.26
CA PRO A 161 -7.28 3.30 -14.59
C PRO A 161 -7.36 4.40 -15.66
N ASP A 162 -6.77 4.14 -16.84
CA ASP A 162 -6.69 5.11 -17.94
C ASP A 162 -8.06 5.71 -18.32
N GLU A 163 -9.12 4.91 -18.20
CA GLU A 163 -10.50 5.31 -18.48
C GLU A 163 -11.44 4.83 -17.37
N GLY A 164 -12.61 5.44 -17.30
CA GLY A 164 -13.70 5.01 -16.42
C GLY A 164 -13.75 5.79 -15.11
N TRP A 165 -13.92 5.06 -14.01
CA TRP A 165 -14.23 5.62 -12.70
C TRP A 165 -13.37 5.00 -11.61
N GLY A 166 -13.09 5.82 -10.61
CA GLY A 166 -12.43 5.42 -9.40
C GLY A 166 -10.93 5.42 -9.45
N GLY A 167 -10.34 5.29 -8.28
CA GLY A 167 -8.91 5.27 -8.09
C GLY A 167 -8.54 4.97 -6.64
N VAL A 168 -7.24 4.82 -6.44
CA VAL A 168 -6.61 4.52 -5.16
C VAL A 168 -5.79 5.74 -4.75
N GLU A 169 -6.18 6.36 -3.65
CA GLU A 169 -5.39 7.33 -2.91
C GLU A 169 -4.40 6.58 -2.01
N ILE A 170 -3.12 6.95 -2.06
CA ILE A 170 -2.05 6.38 -1.24
C ILE A 170 -1.33 7.51 -0.52
N ILE A 171 -1.13 7.37 0.79
CA ILE A 171 -0.22 8.22 1.56
C ILE A 171 0.81 7.30 2.20
N TYR A 172 2.05 7.41 1.74
CA TYR A 172 3.20 6.72 2.34
C TYR A 172 4.05 7.74 3.09
N SER A 173 4.26 7.54 4.38
CA SER A 173 4.92 8.54 5.22
C SER A 173 5.74 7.93 6.34
N THR A 174 6.66 8.72 6.88
CA THR A 174 7.37 8.39 8.13
C THR A 174 7.52 9.65 8.98
N ARG A 175 8.00 9.47 10.21
CA ARG A 175 8.32 10.57 11.12
C ARG A 175 9.82 10.79 11.17
N CYS A 176 10.21 12.04 11.23
CA CYS A 176 11.58 12.44 11.51
C CYS A 176 11.91 12.16 12.98
N THR A 177 12.49 10.99 13.25
CA THR A 177 12.91 10.60 14.61
C THR A 177 14.33 11.07 14.94
N ASP A 178 15.18 11.22 13.92
CA ASP A 178 16.58 11.64 14.06
C ASP A 178 16.78 13.06 13.50
N LYS A 179 17.01 14.02 14.41
CA LYS A 179 17.27 15.42 14.04
C LYS A 179 18.63 15.64 13.38
N THR A 180 19.51 14.64 13.39
CA THR A 180 20.87 14.73 12.82
C THR A 180 20.91 14.33 11.35
N LYS A 181 19.86 13.70 10.83
CA LYS A 181 19.73 13.35 9.41
C LYS A 181 18.71 14.25 8.72
N PRO A 182 18.95 14.63 7.45
CA PRO A 182 17.94 15.34 6.67
C PRO A 182 16.73 14.43 6.46
N CYS A 183 15.59 14.83 7.04
CA CYS A 183 14.31 14.19 6.84
C CYS A 183 13.73 14.67 5.50
N ASP A 184 14.04 13.91 4.46
CA ASP A 184 13.72 14.26 3.08
C ASP A 184 13.04 13.10 2.37
N PRO A 185 11.84 13.29 1.77
CA PRO A 185 11.24 12.27 0.93
C PRO A 185 12.14 11.91 -0.26
N GLN A 186 13.08 12.78 -0.67
CA GLN A 186 14.05 12.50 -1.73
C GLN A 186 15.25 11.66 -1.28
N GLU A 187 15.29 11.17 -0.05
CA GLU A 187 16.26 10.12 0.30
C GLU A 187 15.98 8.88 -0.57
N GLU A 188 17.04 8.35 -1.20
CA GLU A 188 16.93 7.38 -2.28
C GLU A 188 16.14 6.14 -1.85
N THR A 189 16.49 5.55 -0.70
CA THR A 189 15.85 4.32 -0.19
C THR A 189 14.37 4.53 0.11
N PHE A 190 14.04 5.66 0.74
CA PHE A 190 12.67 6.02 1.09
C PHE A 190 11.83 6.28 -0.17
N LYS A 191 12.38 7.01 -1.14
CA LYS A 191 11.75 7.27 -2.43
C LYS A 191 11.49 5.98 -3.19
N GLU A 192 12.49 5.10 -3.30
CA GLU A 192 12.35 3.81 -3.98
C GLU A 192 11.22 2.97 -3.37
N ARG A 193 11.13 2.90 -2.03
CA ARG A 193 10.05 2.19 -1.33
C ARG A 193 8.69 2.79 -1.61
N ALA A 194 8.56 4.11 -1.55
CA ALA A 194 7.32 4.81 -1.83
C ALA A 194 6.85 4.55 -3.26
N TYR A 195 7.73 4.76 -4.24
CA TYR A 195 7.41 4.58 -5.66
C TYR A 195 7.12 3.13 -6.01
N LYS A 196 7.80 2.18 -5.37
CA LYS A 196 7.51 0.75 -5.54
C LYS A 196 6.08 0.41 -5.12
N LEU A 197 5.64 0.86 -3.94
CA LEU A 197 4.27 0.65 -3.47
C LEU A 197 3.25 1.34 -4.39
N ILE A 198 3.47 2.62 -4.71
CA ILE A 198 2.56 3.42 -5.54
C ILE A 198 2.43 2.81 -6.95
N SER A 199 3.55 2.48 -7.58
CA SER A 199 3.58 1.97 -8.96
C SER A 199 3.08 0.53 -9.08
N SER A 200 3.00 -0.21 -7.97
CA SER A 200 2.54 -1.60 -7.95
C SER A 200 1.03 -1.78 -8.03
N VAL A 201 0.24 -0.71 -7.91
CA VAL A 201 -1.22 -0.79 -7.97
C VAL A 201 -1.65 -1.30 -9.35
N GLU A 202 -2.36 -2.41 -9.39
CA GLU A 202 -2.92 -2.98 -10.62
C GLU A 202 -4.44 -3.11 -10.48
N PHE A 203 -5.17 -2.54 -11.43
CA PHE A 203 -6.63 -2.65 -11.47
C PHE A 203 -7.03 -3.97 -12.13
N LEU A 204 -7.80 -4.77 -11.39
CA LEU A 204 -8.34 -6.02 -11.88
C LEU A 204 -9.52 -5.72 -12.80
N LYS A 205 -9.45 -6.22 -14.04
CA LYS A 205 -10.65 -6.25 -14.89
C LYS A 205 -11.66 -7.17 -14.21
N LYS A 206 -12.90 -6.69 -14.01
CA LYS A 206 -13.98 -7.59 -13.62
C LYS A 206 -14.02 -8.74 -14.62
N LYS A 207 -13.84 -9.97 -14.16
CA LYS A 207 -14.31 -11.12 -14.93
C LYS A 207 -15.80 -10.88 -15.07
N GLU A 208 -16.29 -10.70 -16.29
CA GLU A 208 -17.72 -10.84 -16.56
C GLU A 208 -18.09 -12.23 -16.06
N SER A 209 -18.68 -12.29 -14.86
CA SER A 209 -19.35 -13.48 -14.41
C SER A 209 -20.50 -13.68 -15.37
N GLU A 210 -20.40 -14.74 -16.18
CA GLU A 210 -21.46 -15.27 -17.01
C GLU A 210 -22.79 -15.19 -16.25
N GLN A 211 -23.74 -14.42 -16.81
CA GLN A 211 -25.14 -14.44 -16.39
C GLN A 211 -25.84 -15.70 -16.90
#